data_AF-E4PLW7-F1
#
_entry.id   AF-E4PLW7-F1
#
_cell.length_a   1.000
_cell.length_b   1.000
_cell.length_c   1.000
_cell.angle_alpha   90.00
_cell.angle_beta   90.00
_cell.angle_gamma   90.00
#
_symmetry.space_group_name_H-M   'P 1'
#
loop_
_entity.id
_entity.type
_entity.pdbx_description
1 polymer ?
#
loop_
_entity_poly.entity_id
_entity_poly.type
_entity_poly.pdbx_seq_one_letter_code
_entity_poly.pdbx_strand_id
1 'polypeptide(L)'
;MSEVTGQAFVSVDRQYHPDANDNTAYTRVNLGMDIEIQTNVDVLEMGRYDREGEKPGTSDVYIEDFALGYINNQAYFDANPKAPRQRKPDGSAYAEGEIVPFLIQNPFLEFAFDEQTEEVVGFRLGFGESMGVLSGKIETLTGNVNVDIIDRGEGLSQASSSGNLFDQIIVLLTPLLEGGSPLSTKAELVYGAEGDPNIGSLDPVRAEYIGIPDGERFILEGASGFTRWSVKNLIGWGSSSRIEVPDCSFFSCSGGDIYVYAEDCLVLGIDSCFDLDIYNSFPVGEVGEVNGERRITGPADGAFISFQTKDLDWLKDVKKTDFTPEDFIKATSGAFFNIPNGATEVNLNEALYGTQRYRTEYIDRGKGLF
;
A
#
# COMPACT_ATOMS: atom_id res chain seq x y z
N MET A 1 -30.79 -34.44 18.08
CA MET A 1 -30.75 -33.03 17.64
C MET A 1 -29.98 -32.23 18.67
N SER A 2 -28.67 -32.41 18.69
CA SER A 2 -27.72 -31.75 19.61
C SER A 2 -26.52 -31.44 18.74
N GLU A 3 -26.58 -30.34 18.00
CA GLU A 3 -25.44 -29.74 17.29
C GLU A 3 -26.01 -28.61 16.43
N VAL A 4 -26.25 -27.46 17.06
CA VAL A 4 -25.81 -26.14 16.61
C VAL A 4 -25.98 -25.24 17.83
N THR A 5 -24.87 -24.85 18.47
CA THR A 5 -24.84 -23.75 19.42
C THR A 5 -23.95 -22.67 18.83
N GLY A 6 -24.45 -21.99 17.79
CA GLY A 6 -23.83 -20.76 17.30
C GLY A 6 -24.40 -19.59 18.08
N GLN A 7 -23.78 -19.22 19.19
CA GLN A 7 -24.06 -17.91 19.80
C GLN A 7 -23.25 -16.89 18.98
N ALA A 8 -23.87 -16.32 17.94
CA ALA A 8 -23.33 -15.10 17.35
C ALA A 8 -23.37 -14.02 18.44
N PHE A 9 -22.20 -13.71 19.01
CA PHE A 9 -22.08 -12.70 20.05
C PHE A 9 -21.94 -11.35 19.35
N VAL A 10 -23.08 -10.68 19.15
CA VAL A 10 -23.08 -9.27 18.73
C VAL A 10 -22.77 -8.44 19.96
N SER A 11 -21.63 -7.75 19.97
CA SER A 11 -21.31 -6.76 21.01
C SER A 11 -21.53 -5.35 20.47
N VAL A 12 -21.89 -4.44 21.38
CA VAL A 12 -21.98 -3.01 21.09
C VAL A 12 -21.10 -2.28 22.07
N ASP A 13 -20.14 -1.54 21.54
CA ASP A 13 -19.14 -0.81 22.31
C ASP A 13 -19.23 0.68 21.96
N ARG A 14 -19.14 1.55 22.98
CA ARG A 14 -19.10 2.99 22.78
C ARG A 14 -17.77 3.54 23.27
N GLN A 15 -17.10 4.32 22.43
CA GLN A 15 -15.80 4.91 22.68
C GLN A 15 -15.83 6.41 22.33
N TYR A 16 -14.85 7.16 22.82
CA TYR A 16 -14.70 8.60 22.55
C TYR A 16 -13.29 8.85 22.04
N HIS A 17 -13.12 9.86 21.20
CA HIS A 17 -11.80 10.24 20.73
C HIS A 17 -10.90 10.66 21.92
N PRO A 18 -9.62 10.23 21.97
CA PRO A 18 -8.73 10.53 23.11
C PRO A 18 -8.26 11.99 23.16
N ASP A 19 -8.30 12.73 22.05
CA ASP A 19 -8.01 14.18 22.04
C ASP A 19 -9.19 14.94 22.65
N ALA A 20 -8.93 15.72 23.70
CA ALA A 20 -9.93 16.54 24.37
C ALA A 20 -10.54 17.65 23.50
N ASN A 21 -9.94 17.96 22.35
CA ASN A 21 -10.47 18.94 21.38
C ASN A 21 -11.34 18.30 20.29
N ASP A 22 -11.36 16.97 20.21
CA ASP A 22 -12.22 16.24 19.28
C ASP A 22 -13.50 15.79 20.01
N ASN A 23 -14.64 16.18 19.46
CA ASN A 23 -15.97 15.91 20.00
C ASN A 23 -16.64 14.70 19.34
N THR A 24 -15.86 13.71 18.89
CA THR A 24 -16.39 12.54 18.19
C THR A 24 -16.54 11.33 19.12
N ALA A 25 -17.74 10.76 19.14
CA ALA A 25 -18.05 9.52 19.83
C ALA A 25 -18.31 8.38 18.82
N TYR A 26 -17.78 7.20 19.09
CA TYR A 26 -17.87 6.03 18.22
C TYR A 26 -18.80 4.98 18.84
N THR A 27 -19.71 4.44 18.06
CA THR A 27 -20.53 3.27 18.44
C THR A 27 -20.24 2.13 17.47
N ARG A 28 -19.60 1.08 17.97
CA ARG A 28 -19.20 -0.10 17.20
C ARG A 28 -20.13 -1.27 17.49
N VAL A 29 -20.51 -1.98 16.44
CA VAL A 29 -21.27 -3.23 16.46
C VAL A 29 -20.37 -4.33 15.91
N ASN A 30 -19.83 -5.18 16.78
CA ASN A 30 -18.99 -6.31 16.38
C ASN A 30 -19.88 -7.50 16.01
N LEU A 31 -19.62 -8.12 14.85
CA LEU A 31 -20.48 -9.19 14.33
C LEU A 31 -20.11 -10.58 14.86
N GLY A 32 -18.88 -10.76 15.38
CA GLY A 32 -18.43 -12.00 16.00
C GLY A 32 -18.41 -13.19 15.05
N MET A 33 -17.95 -12.99 13.81
CA MET A 33 -17.90 -14.02 12.77
C MET A 33 -16.60 -13.95 11.97
N ASP A 34 -16.25 -15.07 11.34
CA ASP A 34 -15.16 -15.17 10.36
C ASP A 34 -15.77 -15.43 8.98
N ILE A 35 -15.29 -14.72 7.97
CA ILE A 35 -15.80 -14.76 6.60
C ILE A 35 -14.67 -15.21 5.67
N GLU A 36 -14.95 -16.23 4.86
CA GLU A 36 -14.15 -16.61 3.70
C GLU A 36 -14.92 -16.22 2.45
N ILE A 37 -14.39 -15.32 1.63
CA ILE A 37 -15.08 -14.81 0.44
C ILE A 37 -14.21 -14.89 -0.81
N GLN A 38 -14.84 -15.31 -1.90
CA GLN A 38 -14.37 -15.04 -3.26
C GLN A 38 -15.46 -14.23 -3.95
N THR A 39 -15.12 -13.03 -4.42
CA THR A 39 -16.07 -12.15 -5.12
C THR A 39 -15.44 -11.55 -6.36
N ASN A 40 -16.27 -11.26 -7.36
CA ASN A 40 -15.93 -10.49 -8.55
C ASN A 40 -17.04 -9.46 -8.76
N VAL A 41 -16.66 -8.19 -8.89
CA VAL A 41 -17.53 -7.03 -9.07
C VAL A 41 -17.01 -6.26 -10.28
N ASP A 42 -17.87 -6.00 -11.28
CA ASP A 42 -17.43 -5.30 -12.49
C ASP A 42 -16.90 -3.88 -12.17
N VAL A 43 -17.54 -3.14 -11.26
CA VAL A 43 -17.10 -1.80 -10.83
C VAL A 43 -17.45 -1.58 -9.37
N LEU A 44 -16.46 -1.16 -8.56
CA LEU A 44 -16.64 -0.59 -7.24
C LEU A 44 -16.46 0.93 -7.33
N GLU A 45 -17.57 1.67 -7.34
CA GLU A 45 -17.59 3.13 -7.41
C GLU A 45 -18.26 3.71 -6.14
N MET A 46 -17.54 4.55 -5.41
CA MET A 46 -18.00 5.21 -4.18
C MET A 46 -17.60 6.68 -4.17
N GLY A 47 -18.47 7.55 -3.65
CA GLY A 47 -18.14 8.98 -3.52
C GLY A 47 -18.14 9.75 -4.84
N ARG A 48 -19.07 9.47 -5.76
CA ARG A 48 -19.21 10.21 -7.01
C ARG A 48 -19.91 11.55 -6.80
N TYR A 49 -19.13 12.64 -6.80
CA TYR A 49 -19.63 14.01 -6.72
C TYR A 49 -18.54 15.00 -7.16
N ASP A 50 -18.95 16.22 -7.55
CA ASP A 50 -18.01 17.27 -7.89
C ASP A 50 -17.33 17.83 -6.63
N ARG A 51 -16.00 17.88 -6.65
CA ARG A 51 -15.16 18.39 -5.57
C ARG A 51 -14.23 19.45 -6.13
N GLU A 52 -14.09 20.58 -5.43
CA GLU A 52 -13.16 21.63 -5.84
C GLU A 52 -11.72 21.10 -5.82
N GLY A 53 -10.96 21.38 -6.88
CA GLY A 53 -9.61 20.83 -7.08
C GLY A 53 -9.58 19.51 -7.85
N GLU A 54 -10.70 18.79 -7.93
CA GLU A 54 -10.78 17.49 -8.59
C GLU A 54 -11.39 17.54 -9.99
N LYS A 55 -11.02 16.56 -10.83
CA LYS A 55 -11.61 16.41 -12.17
C LYS A 55 -13.13 16.17 -12.06
N PRO A 56 -13.97 16.86 -12.86
CA PRO A 56 -15.42 16.66 -12.82
C PRO A 56 -15.83 15.22 -13.15
N GLY A 57 -16.84 14.71 -12.44
CA GLY A 57 -17.39 13.38 -12.69
C GLY A 57 -16.54 12.20 -12.20
N THR A 58 -15.44 12.44 -11.47
CA THR A 58 -14.68 11.40 -10.77
C THR A 58 -15.31 11.02 -9.44
N SER A 59 -14.81 9.93 -8.86
CA SER A 59 -15.30 9.34 -7.62
C SER A 59 -14.17 9.22 -6.62
N ASP A 60 -14.49 9.29 -5.33
CA ASP A 60 -13.49 9.13 -4.27
C ASP A 60 -12.80 7.77 -4.34
N VAL A 61 -13.55 6.71 -4.67
CA VAL A 61 -13.00 5.38 -4.94
C VAL A 61 -13.60 4.86 -6.24
N TYR A 62 -12.77 4.54 -7.22
CA TYR A 62 -13.17 3.94 -8.48
C TYR A 62 -12.23 2.80 -8.84
N ILE A 63 -12.73 1.57 -8.74
CA ILE A 63 -11.98 0.35 -9.04
C ILE A 63 -12.78 -0.50 -10.03
N GLU A 64 -12.20 -0.74 -11.20
CA GLU A 64 -12.75 -1.66 -12.20
C GLU A 64 -12.31 -3.10 -11.91
N ASP A 65 -13.15 -4.07 -12.25
CA ASP A 65 -12.89 -5.50 -12.09
C ASP A 65 -12.43 -5.87 -10.66
N PHE A 66 -13.06 -5.25 -9.67
CA PHE A 66 -12.77 -5.47 -8.26
C PHE A 66 -13.06 -6.92 -7.85
N ALA A 67 -12.11 -7.55 -7.18
CA ALA A 67 -12.23 -8.91 -6.69
C ALA A 67 -11.53 -9.10 -5.35
N LEU A 68 -12.08 -9.98 -4.54
CA LEU A 68 -11.43 -10.49 -3.33
C LEU A 68 -11.28 -12.00 -3.48
N GLY A 69 -10.10 -12.50 -3.14
CA GLY A 69 -9.73 -13.90 -3.33
C GLY A 69 -9.42 -14.20 -4.80
N TYR A 70 -8.87 -15.38 -5.04
CA TYR A 70 -8.42 -15.79 -6.36
C TYR A 70 -8.57 -17.30 -6.55
N ILE A 71 -8.33 -17.77 -7.77
CA ILE A 71 -8.28 -19.18 -8.12
C ILE A 71 -6.82 -19.55 -8.29
N ASN A 72 -6.38 -20.54 -7.52
CA ASN A 72 -4.98 -21.00 -7.56
C ASN A 72 -4.62 -21.46 -8.97
N ASN A 73 -3.56 -20.86 -9.53
CA ASN A 73 -3.09 -21.14 -10.87
C ASN A 73 -1.56 -21.27 -10.92
N GLN A 74 -1.07 -22.46 -11.21
CA GLN A 74 0.37 -22.73 -11.19
C GLN A 74 1.12 -21.98 -12.29
N ALA A 75 0.53 -21.84 -13.48
CA ALA A 75 1.17 -21.12 -14.59
C ALA A 75 1.43 -19.64 -14.24
N TYR A 76 0.49 -18.99 -13.54
CA TYR A 76 0.68 -17.64 -13.00
C TYR A 76 1.88 -17.58 -12.05
N PHE A 77 1.97 -18.49 -11.08
CA PHE A 77 3.08 -18.46 -10.13
C PHE A 77 4.42 -18.93 -10.70
N ASP A 78 4.41 -19.72 -11.79
CA ASP A 78 5.62 -20.06 -12.52
C ASP A 78 6.16 -18.84 -13.28
N ALA A 79 5.27 -17.99 -13.83
CA ALA A 79 5.61 -16.72 -14.46
C ALA A 79 5.97 -15.62 -13.44
N ASN A 80 5.36 -15.67 -12.26
CA ASN A 80 5.52 -14.70 -11.17
C ASN A 80 6.02 -15.39 -9.89
N PRO A 81 7.27 -15.90 -9.84
CA PRO A 81 7.78 -16.66 -8.70
C PRO A 81 7.89 -15.85 -7.40
N LYS A 82 7.89 -14.51 -7.51
CA LYS A 82 7.90 -13.58 -6.38
C LYS A 82 6.50 -13.18 -5.91
N ALA A 83 5.42 -13.63 -6.56
CA ALA A 83 4.06 -13.33 -6.14
C ALA A 83 3.70 -14.13 -4.86
N PRO A 84 3.18 -13.47 -3.79
CA PRO A 84 2.84 -14.16 -2.55
C PRO A 84 1.76 -15.23 -2.74
N ARG A 85 1.98 -16.40 -2.14
CA ARG A 85 1.03 -17.51 -2.11
C ARG A 85 0.35 -17.60 -0.75
N GLN A 86 -0.95 -17.83 -0.74
CA GLN A 86 -1.66 -18.19 0.50
C GLN A 86 -1.67 -19.71 0.69
N ARG A 87 -1.60 -20.16 1.94
CA ARG A 87 -1.73 -21.57 2.34
C ARG A 87 -3.02 -21.76 3.12
N LYS A 88 -3.48 -23.01 3.20
CA LYS A 88 -4.62 -23.38 4.05
C LYS A 88 -4.24 -23.25 5.53
N PRO A 89 -5.22 -23.18 6.45
CA PRO A 89 -4.93 -23.12 7.89
C PRO A 89 -4.09 -24.29 8.42
N ASP A 90 -4.12 -25.44 7.75
CA ASP A 90 -3.30 -26.62 8.08
C ASP A 90 -1.88 -26.57 7.46
N GLY A 91 -1.54 -25.48 6.77
CA GLY A 91 -0.27 -25.27 6.08
C GLY A 91 -0.17 -25.93 4.70
N SER A 92 -1.18 -26.69 4.25
CA SER A 92 -1.16 -27.35 2.96
C SER A 92 -1.39 -26.37 1.79
N ALA A 93 -1.02 -26.81 0.58
CA ALA A 93 -1.25 -26.06 -0.65
C ALA A 93 -2.73 -26.07 -1.05
N TYR A 94 -3.18 -24.98 -1.68
CA TYR A 94 -4.34 -25.06 -2.56
C TYR A 94 -3.99 -25.84 -3.83
N ALA A 95 -4.92 -26.68 -4.31
CA ALA A 95 -4.78 -27.42 -5.55
C ALA A 95 -4.99 -26.50 -6.77
N GLU A 96 -4.53 -26.92 -7.96
CA GLU A 96 -4.81 -26.17 -9.21
C GLU A 96 -6.33 -25.99 -9.39
N GLY A 97 -6.76 -24.76 -9.68
CA GLY A 97 -8.17 -24.42 -9.85
C GLY A 97 -8.98 -24.36 -8.55
N GLU A 98 -8.36 -24.54 -7.38
CA GLU A 98 -9.04 -24.37 -6.10
C GLU A 98 -9.18 -22.87 -5.75
N ILE A 99 -10.30 -22.51 -5.12
CA ILE A 99 -10.53 -21.15 -4.64
C ILE A 99 -9.63 -20.90 -3.43
N VAL A 100 -8.92 -19.79 -3.48
CA VAL A 100 -8.19 -19.20 -2.36
C VAL A 100 -8.99 -18.00 -1.86
N PRO A 101 -9.64 -18.09 -0.69
CA PRO A 101 -10.53 -17.05 -0.21
C PRO A 101 -9.75 -15.86 0.35
N PHE A 102 -10.38 -14.68 0.26
CA PHE A 102 -10.06 -13.56 1.12
C PHE A 102 -10.73 -13.78 2.48
N LEU A 103 -9.95 -13.67 3.55
CA LEU A 103 -10.36 -13.89 4.92
C LEU A 103 -10.64 -12.55 5.60
N ILE A 104 -11.77 -12.47 6.30
CA ILE A 104 -12.15 -11.33 7.14
C ILE A 104 -12.54 -11.87 8.51
N GLN A 105 -11.86 -11.44 9.56
CA GLN A 105 -12.06 -11.94 10.93
C GLN A 105 -12.56 -10.82 11.84
N ASN A 106 -13.68 -11.09 12.53
CA ASN A 106 -14.34 -10.12 13.40
C ASN A 106 -14.73 -8.80 12.71
N PRO A 107 -15.48 -8.85 11.59
CA PRO A 107 -15.97 -7.64 10.95
C PRO A 107 -16.89 -6.86 11.88
N PHE A 108 -16.92 -5.55 11.70
CA PHE A 108 -17.70 -4.65 12.52
C PHE A 108 -18.28 -3.50 11.70
N LEU A 109 -19.38 -2.95 12.20
CA LEU A 109 -19.95 -1.69 11.75
C LEU A 109 -19.64 -0.64 12.81
N GLU A 110 -19.18 0.54 12.44
CA GLU A 110 -18.95 1.61 13.40
C GLU A 110 -19.52 2.93 12.90
N PHE A 111 -20.20 3.64 13.81
CA PHE A 111 -20.82 4.93 13.55
C PHE A 111 -20.11 5.99 14.38
N ALA A 112 -19.74 7.09 13.74
CA ALA A 112 -19.20 8.28 14.39
C ALA A 112 -20.32 9.30 14.60
N PHE A 113 -20.39 9.85 15.81
CA PHE A 113 -21.36 10.84 16.23
C PHE A 113 -20.64 12.10 16.66
N ASP A 114 -21.15 13.25 16.22
CA ASP A 114 -20.73 14.54 16.77
C ASP A 114 -21.43 14.76 18.12
N GLU A 115 -20.66 14.92 19.20
CA GLU A 115 -21.22 15.00 20.55
C GLU A 115 -22.00 16.28 20.84
N GLN A 116 -21.83 17.34 20.05
CA GLN A 116 -22.57 18.59 20.24
C GLN A 116 -23.97 18.50 19.64
N THR A 117 -24.09 17.83 18.49
CA THR A 117 -25.33 17.73 17.72
C THR A 117 -26.05 16.40 17.89
N GLU A 118 -25.35 15.37 18.38
CA GLU A 118 -25.77 13.96 18.42
C GLU A 118 -26.05 13.37 17.02
N GLU A 119 -25.60 14.03 15.96
CA GLU A 119 -25.79 13.58 14.58
C GLU A 119 -24.71 12.56 14.16
N VAL A 120 -25.11 11.60 13.32
CA VAL A 120 -24.16 10.67 12.69
C VAL A 120 -23.39 11.44 11.62
N VAL A 121 -22.07 11.54 11.81
CA VAL A 121 -21.14 12.25 10.91
C VAL A 121 -20.27 11.29 10.09
N GLY A 122 -20.30 10.00 10.42
CA GLY A 122 -19.62 8.98 9.63
C GLY A 122 -20.04 7.56 9.95
N PHE A 123 -19.74 6.67 9.03
CA PHE A 123 -19.98 5.24 9.12
C PHE A 123 -18.80 4.50 8.49
N ARG A 124 -18.34 3.41 9.11
CA ARG A 124 -17.39 2.49 8.49
C ARG A 124 -17.80 1.03 8.64
N LEU A 125 -17.49 0.26 7.60
CA LEU A 125 -17.41 -1.20 7.63
C LEU A 125 -15.94 -1.56 7.80
N GLY A 126 -15.58 -2.06 8.97
CA GLY A 126 -14.23 -2.52 9.26
C GLY A 126 -14.13 -4.05 9.22
N PHE A 127 -12.97 -4.53 8.80
CA PHE A 127 -12.74 -5.97 8.62
C PHE A 127 -12.25 -6.65 9.90
N GLY A 128 -11.90 -5.89 10.94
CA GLY A 128 -11.16 -6.40 12.09
C GLY A 128 -9.74 -6.73 11.65
N GLU A 129 -9.54 -7.99 11.28
CA GLU A 129 -8.33 -8.49 10.63
C GLU A 129 -8.66 -9.03 9.23
N SER A 130 -7.76 -8.85 8.28
CA SER A 130 -7.97 -9.30 6.90
C SER A 130 -6.73 -9.94 6.28
N MET A 131 -6.94 -10.95 5.44
CA MET A 131 -5.88 -11.68 4.76
C MET A 131 -6.34 -12.19 3.40
N GLY A 132 -5.58 -11.94 2.33
CA GLY A 132 -5.86 -12.49 1.02
C GLY A 132 -5.32 -11.63 -0.10
N VAL A 133 -5.88 -11.78 -1.30
CA VAL A 133 -5.53 -10.93 -2.45
C VAL A 133 -6.74 -10.11 -2.83
N LEU A 134 -6.55 -8.79 -2.91
CA LEU A 134 -7.47 -7.84 -3.53
C LEU A 134 -6.99 -7.62 -4.96
N SER A 135 -7.87 -7.75 -5.95
CA SER A 135 -7.53 -7.48 -7.35
C SER A 135 -8.48 -6.43 -7.93
N GLY A 136 -8.00 -5.62 -8.87
CA GLY A 136 -8.79 -4.56 -9.49
C GLY A 136 -7.88 -3.53 -10.14
N LYS A 137 -8.43 -2.80 -11.11
CA LYS A 137 -7.79 -1.65 -11.73
C LYS A 137 -8.24 -0.39 -11.00
N ILE A 138 -7.37 0.20 -10.21
CA ILE A 138 -7.68 1.39 -9.41
C ILE A 138 -7.46 2.62 -10.28
N GLU A 139 -8.54 3.33 -10.64
CA GLU A 139 -8.41 4.59 -11.39
C GLU A 139 -8.29 5.78 -10.45
N THR A 140 -9.09 5.82 -9.39
CA THR A 140 -9.04 6.88 -8.37
C THR A 140 -9.21 6.30 -6.98
N LEU A 141 -8.41 6.80 -6.03
CA LEU A 141 -8.48 6.36 -4.64
C LEU A 141 -8.29 7.50 -3.63
N THR A 142 -9.29 7.66 -2.78
CA THR A 142 -9.26 8.47 -1.56
C THR A 142 -9.12 7.49 -0.41
N GLY A 143 -7.97 7.48 0.24
CA GLY A 143 -7.64 6.38 1.11
C GLY A 143 -6.20 6.36 1.57
N ASN A 144 -5.80 5.23 2.15
CA ASN A 144 -4.40 4.90 2.33
C ASN A 144 -4.12 3.58 1.64
N VAL A 145 -3.02 3.55 0.88
CA VAL A 145 -2.39 2.33 0.37
C VAL A 145 -0.91 2.49 0.62
N ASN A 146 -0.37 1.62 1.46
CA ASN A 146 1.04 1.63 1.81
C ASN A 146 1.66 0.35 1.30
N VAL A 147 2.50 0.47 0.28
CA VAL A 147 3.19 -0.66 -0.34
C VAL A 147 4.64 -0.65 0.10
N ASP A 148 5.08 -1.73 0.76
CA ASP A 148 6.48 -1.90 1.09
C ASP A 148 7.22 -2.38 -0.17
N ILE A 149 8.10 -1.54 -0.70
CA ILE A 149 9.00 -1.92 -1.79
C ILE A 149 10.28 -2.47 -1.17
N ILE A 150 10.53 -3.77 -1.36
CA ILE A 150 11.74 -4.45 -0.85
C ILE A 150 12.53 -5.03 -2.01
N ASP A 151 13.75 -4.55 -2.23
CA ASP A 151 14.69 -5.14 -3.20
C ASP A 151 15.95 -5.67 -2.49
N ARG A 152 16.33 -6.91 -2.84
CA ARG A 152 17.53 -7.61 -2.35
C ARG A 152 18.69 -7.54 -3.37
N GLY A 153 18.70 -6.52 -4.22
CA GLY A 153 19.80 -6.19 -5.14
C GLY A 153 19.65 -6.70 -6.58
N GLU A 154 18.53 -7.33 -6.95
CA GLU A 154 18.33 -7.86 -8.30
C GLU A 154 17.67 -6.85 -9.26
N GLY A 155 16.73 -6.04 -8.76
CA GLY A 155 15.90 -5.14 -9.58
C GLY A 155 16.68 -3.96 -10.17
N LEU A 156 17.72 -3.50 -9.48
CA LEU A 156 18.53 -2.34 -9.89
C LEU A 156 19.33 -2.57 -11.18
N SER A 157 19.66 -3.83 -11.51
CA SER A 157 20.32 -4.16 -12.78
C SER A 157 19.39 -4.04 -14.00
N GLN A 158 18.07 -4.12 -13.78
CA GLN A 158 17.04 -4.11 -14.81
C GLN A 158 16.36 -2.75 -14.97
N ALA A 159 16.45 -1.88 -13.98
CA ALA A 159 15.97 -0.49 -14.02
C ALA A 159 16.82 0.44 -14.91
N SER A 160 17.82 -0.07 -15.62
CA SER A 160 18.65 0.74 -16.53
C SER A 160 17.83 1.22 -17.72
N SER A 161 17.36 2.47 -17.66
CA SER A 161 16.81 3.17 -18.81
C SER A 161 17.65 4.41 -19.11
N SER A 162 18.02 4.54 -20.39
CA SER A 162 18.45 5.77 -21.09
C SER A 162 19.93 6.13 -21.27
N GLY A 163 20.93 5.28 -20.97
CA GLY A 163 22.26 5.36 -21.62
C GLY A 163 23.05 6.68 -21.47
N ASN A 164 22.66 7.54 -20.52
CA ASN A 164 23.29 8.84 -20.25
C ASN A 164 24.08 8.75 -18.94
N LEU A 165 24.60 9.90 -18.46
CA LEU A 165 25.41 10.08 -17.24
C LEU A 165 24.98 9.22 -16.02
N PHE A 166 23.71 8.82 -15.96
CA PHE A 166 23.09 7.91 -14.99
C PHE A 166 23.62 6.47 -14.99
N ASP A 167 24.00 5.89 -16.13
CA ASP A 167 24.64 4.55 -16.18
C ASP A 167 25.92 4.52 -15.34
N GLN A 168 26.62 5.66 -15.24
CA GLN A 168 27.83 5.79 -14.43
C GLN A 168 27.54 5.88 -12.92
N ILE A 169 26.38 6.42 -12.54
CA ILE A 169 25.93 6.52 -11.15
C ILE A 169 25.52 5.14 -10.64
N ILE A 170 24.70 4.42 -11.41
CA ILE A 170 24.32 3.06 -11.06
C ILE A 170 25.58 2.22 -10.93
N VAL A 171 26.48 2.18 -11.92
CA VAL A 171 27.74 1.43 -11.85
C VAL A 171 28.60 1.81 -10.63
N LEU A 172 28.63 3.09 -10.25
CA LEU A 172 29.38 3.56 -9.08
C LEU A 172 28.74 3.13 -7.75
N LEU A 173 27.42 3.07 -7.70
CA LEU A 173 26.64 2.70 -6.52
C LEU A 173 26.31 1.19 -6.48
N THR A 174 26.45 0.46 -7.58
CA THR A 174 26.19 -0.99 -7.68
C THR A 174 26.89 -1.76 -6.56
N PRO A 175 28.18 -1.53 -6.23
CA PRO A 175 28.83 -2.27 -5.15
C PRO A 175 28.25 -1.99 -3.75
N LEU A 176 27.60 -0.84 -3.56
CA LEU A 176 26.91 -0.47 -2.31
C LEU A 176 25.51 -1.05 -2.26
N LEU A 177 24.84 -1.09 -3.41
CA LEU A 177 23.48 -1.59 -3.56
C LEU A 177 23.42 -3.13 -3.57
N GLU A 178 24.45 -3.80 -4.08
CA GLU A 178 24.61 -5.26 -4.06
C GLU A 178 25.15 -5.78 -2.71
N GLY A 179 25.86 -4.94 -1.95
CA GLY A 179 26.53 -5.32 -0.70
C GLY A 179 25.77 -4.98 0.58
N GLY A 180 24.63 -4.28 0.48
CA GLY A 180 23.88 -3.70 1.60
C GLY A 180 22.61 -4.46 2.01
N SER A 181 22.01 -4.02 3.12
CA SER A 181 20.65 -4.40 3.55
C SER A 181 19.64 -4.12 2.42
N PRO A 182 18.54 -4.90 2.32
CA PRO A 182 17.53 -4.66 1.28
C PRO A 182 17.05 -3.21 1.33
N LEU A 183 16.96 -2.57 0.15
CA LEU A 183 16.30 -1.28 0.03
C LEU A 183 14.84 -1.51 0.37
N SER A 184 14.39 -0.89 1.47
CA SER A 184 13.01 -0.92 1.94
C SER A 184 12.48 0.51 1.94
N THR A 185 11.43 0.77 1.19
CA THR A 185 10.73 2.06 1.17
C THR A 185 9.23 1.83 1.08
N LYS A 186 8.46 2.88 1.36
CA LYS A 186 7.00 2.83 1.32
C LYS A 186 6.53 3.67 0.16
N ALA A 187 5.73 3.06 -0.70
CA ALA A 187 4.97 3.80 -1.68
C ALA A 187 3.63 4.20 -1.05
N GLU A 188 3.26 5.46 -1.24
CA GLU A 188 2.04 6.10 -0.77
C GLU A 188 1.32 6.75 -1.96
N LEU A 189 0.08 7.17 -1.76
CA LEU A 189 -0.68 7.90 -2.78
C LEU A 189 -0.08 9.30 -2.96
N VAL A 190 0.23 9.67 -4.21
CA VAL A 190 0.97 10.89 -4.55
C VAL A 190 0.42 11.54 -5.81
N TYR A 191 0.73 12.82 -6.02
CA TYR A 191 0.55 13.45 -7.33
C TYR A 191 1.67 12.96 -8.26
N GLY A 192 1.33 12.32 -9.38
CA GLY A 192 2.32 11.78 -10.32
C GLY A 192 2.21 12.30 -11.76
N ALA A 193 1.19 13.11 -12.06
CA ALA A 193 0.98 13.62 -13.42
C ALA A 193 2.09 14.61 -13.84
N GLU A 194 2.64 14.42 -15.04
CA GLU A 194 3.65 15.32 -15.58
C GLU A 194 3.14 16.77 -15.64
N GLY A 195 3.90 17.68 -15.01
CA GLY A 195 3.58 19.11 -14.99
C GLY A 195 2.59 19.52 -13.88
N ASP A 196 2.17 18.61 -13.02
CA ASP A 196 1.47 18.96 -11.78
C ASP A 196 2.40 19.77 -10.85
N PRO A 197 1.95 20.93 -10.31
CA PRO A 197 2.77 21.72 -9.38
C PRO A 197 3.09 21.02 -8.05
N ASN A 198 2.38 19.94 -7.71
CA ASN A 198 2.52 19.18 -6.48
C ASN A 198 3.13 17.79 -6.72
N ILE A 199 3.67 17.51 -7.92
CA ILE A 199 4.27 16.22 -8.27
C ILE A 199 5.21 15.70 -7.17
N GLY A 200 5.06 14.43 -6.78
CA GLY A 200 5.84 13.80 -5.70
C GLY A 200 5.28 14.00 -4.30
N SER A 201 4.44 15.02 -4.07
CA SER A 201 3.79 15.21 -2.77
C SER A 201 2.58 14.28 -2.58
N LEU A 202 2.21 14.04 -1.32
CA LEU A 202 1.10 13.16 -0.96
C LEU A 202 -0.22 13.66 -1.53
N ASP A 203 -0.96 12.73 -2.15
CA ASP A 203 -2.30 12.98 -2.69
C ASP A 203 -3.34 12.15 -1.91
N PRO A 204 -3.97 12.70 -0.86
CA PRO A 204 -4.91 11.96 -0.04
C PRO A 204 -6.32 11.87 -0.64
N VAL A 205 -6.58 12.48 -1.80
CA VAL A 205 -7.93 12.61 -2.37
C VAL A 205 -7.92 12.24 -3.85
N ARG A 206 -8.63 11.17 -4.21
CA ARG A 206 -8.78 10.72 -5.61
C ARG A 206 -7.46 10.54 -6.35
N ALA A 207 -6.43 10.10 -5.63
CA ALA A 207 -5.13 9.83 -6.22
C ALA A 207 -5.26 8.85 -7.39
N GLU A 208 -4.56 9.17 -8.47
CA GLU A 208 -4.40 8.34 -9.67
C GLU A 208 -3.03 7.66 -9.68
N TYR A 209 -2.11 8.08 -8.79
CA TYR A 209 -0.73 7.61 -8.74
C TYR A 209 -0.35 7.09 -7.34
N ILE A 210 0.57 6.14 -7.33
CA ILE A 210 1.25 5.63 -6.14
C ILE A 210 2.76 5.72 -6.35
N GLY A 211 3.49 6.11 -5.31
CA GLY A 211 4.91 6.36 -5.45
C GLY A 211 5.61 6.72 -4.15
N ILE A 212 6.89 6.99 -4.25
CA ILE A 212 7.72 7.40 -3.13
C ILE A 212 7.48 8.91 -2.89
N PRO A 213 6.97 9.32 -1.72
CA PRO A 213 6.63 10.72 -1.46
C PRO A 213 7.88 11.59 -1.30
N ASP A 214 7.74 12.87 -1.63
CA ASP A 214 8.81 13.85 -1.49
C ASP A 214 9.38 13.93 -0.07
N GLY A 215 10.71 14.01 0.00
CA GLY A 215 11.44 14.04 1.25
C GLY A 215 11.68 12.67 1.88
N GLU A 216 11.16 11.58 1.31
CA GLU A 216 11.50 10.21 1.74
C GLU A 216 13.00 9.97 1.58
N ARG A 217 13.64 9.48 2.66
CA ARG A 217 15.10 9.44 2.77
C ARG A 217 15.66 8.03 2.65
N PHE A 218 16.49 7.83 1.64
CA PHE A 218 17.27 6.62 1.40
C PHE A 218 18.67 6.77 2.00
N ILE A 219 19.15 5.73 2.68
CA ILE A 219 20.49 5.68 3.26
C ILE A 219 21.32 4.65 2.50
N LEU A 220 22.37 5.11 1.83
CA LEU A 220 23.39 4.23 1.25
C LEU A 220 24.54 4.11 2.27
N GLU A 221 24.48 3.05 3.07
CA GLU A 221 25.41 2.82 4.17
C GLU A 221 26.82 2.47 3.70
N GLY A 222 27.84 2.93 4.42
CA GLY A 222 29.21 2.41 4.27
C GLY A 222 29.90 2.74 2.94
N ALA A 223 29.49 3.79 2.25
CA ALA A 223 30.11 4.23 1.00
C ALA A 223 31.60 4.58 1.17
N SER A 224 32.42 4.17 0.21
CA SER A 224 33.86 4.50 0.19
C SER A 224 34.07 6.01 0.07
N GLY A 225 35.20 6.53 0.57
CA GLY A 225 35.53 7.95 0.45
C GLY A 225 35.57 8.46 -1.00
N PHE A 226 36.01 7.59 -1.94
CA PHE A 226 35.99 7.90 -3.37
C PHE A 226 34.57 7.94 -3.94
N THR A 227 33.70 6.99 -3.56
CA THR A 227 32.30 6.97 -3.98
C THR A 227 31.56 8.21 -3.49
N ARG A 228 31.71 8.52 -2.21
CA ARG A 228 31.13 9.73 -1.59
C ARG A 228 31.62 11.02 -2.25
N TRP A 229 32.93 11.11 -2.53
CA TRP A 229 33.51 12.25 -3.23
C TRP A 229 32.93 12.39 -4.64
N SER A 230 32.80 11.28 -5.36
CA SER A 230 32.28 11.27 -6.73
C SER A 230 30.82 11.70 -6.77
N VAL A 231 29.97 11.14 -5.88
CA VAL A 231 28.57 11.54 -5.76
C VAL A 231 28.44 13.03 -5.43
N LYS A 232 29.20 13.54 -4.45
CA LYS A 232 29.11 14.95 -4.05
C LYS A 232 29.60 15.93 -5.13
N ASN A 233 30.74 15.63 -5.77
CA ASN A 233 31.43 16.62 -6.61
C ASN A 233 31.14 16.47 -8.10
N LEU A 234 30.71 15.30 -8.57
CA LEU A 234 30.39 15.08 -9.98
C LEU A 234 28.89 15.12 -10.25
N ILE A 235 28.05 14.73 -9.29
CA ILE A 235 26.64 14.41 -9.53
C ILE A 235 25.68 15.27 -8.69
N GLY A 236 26.05 15.61 -7.44
CA GLY A 236 25.13 16.26 -6.49
C GLY A 236 24.62 17.66 -6.87
N TRP A 237 25.12 18.27 -7.96
CA TRP A 237 24.73 19.60 -8.43
C TRP A 237 23.79 19.58 -9.66
N GLY A 238 23.52 18.40 -10.23
CA GLY A 238 22.61 18.23 -11.38
C GLY A 238 21.75 16.97 -11.29
N SER A 239 21.69 16.35 -10.13
CA SER A 239 20.78 15.24 -9.83
C SER A 239 19.36 15.76 -9.71
N SER A 240 18.39 14.99 -10.20
CA SER A 240 16.96 15.26 -9.98
C SER A 240 16.56 15.13 -8.50
N SER A 241 17.31 14.34 -7.74
CA SER A 241 17.08 14.14 -6.30
C SER A 241 18.06 14.96 -5.47
N ARG A 242 17.62 15.40 -4.28
CA ARG A 242 18.50 16.01 -3.29
C ARG A 242 19.41 14.96 -2.66
N ILE A 243 20.72 15.20 -2.68
CA ILE A 243 21.72 14.27 -2.14
C ILE A 243 22.57 14.97 -1.08
N GLU A 244 22.63 14.39 0.11
CA GLU A 244 23.46 14.86 1.20
C GLU A 244 24.59 13.86 1.49
N VAL A 245 25.82 14.37 1.43
CA VAL A 245 27.03 13.61 1.79
C VAL A 245 27.71 14.35 2.95
N PRO A 246 27.41 13.95 4.21
CA PRO A 246 27.99 14.56 5.41
C PRO A 246 29.51 14.45 5.41
N ASP A 247 30.19 15.36 6.11
CA ASP A 247 31.65 15.29 6.36
C ASP A 247 32.52 15.04 5.12
N CYS A 248 32.04 15.49 3.96
CA CYS A 248 32.70 15.34 2.68
C CYS A 248 32.87 16.71 2.02
N SER A 249 34.03 16.95 1.42
CA SER A 249 34.39 18.19 0.72
C SER A 249 35.14 17.85 -0.55
N PHE A 250 35.41 18.85 -1.39
CA PHE A 250 36.20 18.65 -2.62
C PHE A 250 37.60 18.09 -2.35
N PHE A 251 38.23 18.42 -1.21
CA PHE A 251 39.61 18.03 -0.90
C PHE A 251 39.75 16.90 0.12
N SER A 252 38.67 16.52 0.79
CA SER A 252 38.66 15.48 1.83
C SER A 252 37.28 14.84 1.93
N CYS A 253 37.22 13.52 1.80
CA CYS A 253 36.01 12.75 1.94
C CYS A 253 36.35 11.36 2.51
N SER A 254 36.04 11.13 3.78
CA SER A 254 36.19 9.81 4.41
C SER A 254 35.02 8.90 4.01
N GLY A 255 35.14 7.59 4.24
CA GLY A 255 34.00 6.66 4.10
C GLY A 255 32.86 6.97 5.08
N GLY A 256 31.65 6.52 4.77
CA GLY A 256 30.43 6.74 5.57
C GLY A 256 29.15 6.72 4.72
N ASP A 257 28.03 7.22 5.26
CA ASP A 257 26.70 7.08 4.62
C ASP A 257 26.31 8.25 3.70
N ILE A 258 25.65 7.94 2.59
CA ILE A 258 25.07 8.93 1.66
C ILE A 258 23.56 8.97 1.88
N TYR A 259 22.99 10.16 2.01
CA TYR A 259 21.54 10.34 2.09
C TYR A 259 21.01 10.85 0.76
N VAL A 260 19.96 10.21 0.26
CA VAL A 260 19.25 10.60 -0.96
C VAL A 260 17.80 10.84 -0.58
N TYR A 261 17.21 11.91 -1.11
CA TYR A 261 15.80 12.26 -0.87
C TYR A 261 15.04 12.15 -2.18
N ALA A 262 13.88 11.50 -2.15
CA ALA A 262 12.92 11.57 -3.26
C ALA A 262 12.42 13.01 -3.43
N GLU A 263 12.38 13.48 -4.67
CA GLU A 263 11.87 14.80 -5.02
C GLU A 263 11.23 14.71 -6.41
N ASP A 264 10.06 15.33 -6.60
CA ASP A 264 9.35 15.45 -7.87
C ASP A 264 9.17 14.09 -8.59
N CYS A 265 8.76 13.06 -7.85
CA CYS A 265 8.62 11.69 -8.37
C CYS A 265 9.91 11.08 -8.95
N LEU A 266 11.08 11.52 -8.49
CA LEU A 266 12.38 11.01 -8.92
C LEU A 266 13.28 10.61 -7.75
N VAL A 267 13.85 9.41 -7.85
CA VAL A 267 14.93 8.92 -6.97
C VAL A 267 16.16 8.59 -7.81
N LEU A 268 17.21 9.39 -7.67
CA LEU A 268 18.45 9.29 -8.45
C LEU A 268 18.24 9.34 -9.98
N GLY A 269 17.17 10.00 -10.44
CA GLY A 269 16.79 10.09 -11.85
C GLY A 269 15.95 8.93 -12.37
N ILE A 270 15.49 8.04 -11.48
CA ILE A 270 14.55 6.97 -11.80
C ILE A 270 13.16 7.44 -11.37
N ASP A 271 12.17 7.25 -12.25
CA ASP A 271 10.77 7.51 -11.94
C ASP A 271 10.34 6.71 -10.71
N SER A 272 9.67 7.38 -9.78
CA SER A 272 9.24 6.80 -8.50
C SER A 272 7.74 6.96 -8.22
N CYS A 273 6.98 7.45 -9.19
CA CYS A 273 5.52 7.52 -9.15
C CYS A 273 4.95 6.81 -10.39
N PHE A 274 3.94 5.99 -10.17
CA PHE A 274 3.36 5.12 -11.19
C PHE A 274 1.85 5.22 -11.13
N ASP A 275 1.19 5.10 -12.28
CA ASP A 275 -0.27 5.05 -12.35
C ASP A 275 -0.77 3.89 -11.47
N LEU A 276 -1.80 4.12 -10.66
CA LEU A 276 -2.41 3.08 -9.81
C LEU A 276 -2.99 1.93 -10.64
N ASP A 277 -3.36 2.21 -11.88
CA ASP A 277 -4.07 1.30 -12.78
C ASP A 277 -3.22 0.12 -13.30
N ILE A 278 -1.89 0.20 -13.13
CA ILE A 278 -0.96 -0.88 -13.52
C ILE A 278 -0.86 -1.98 -12.46
N TYR A 279 -1.31 -1.71 -11.24
CA TYR A 279 -1.24 -2.64 -10.11
C TYR A 279 -2.56 -3.40 -9.98
N ASN A 280 -2.63 -4.56 -10.61
CA ASN A 280 -3.89 -5.29 -10.76
C ASN A 280 -4.22 -6.21 -9.57
N SER A 281 -3.24 -6.51 -8.72
CA SER A 281 -3.41 -7.33 -7.52
C SER A 281 -2.51 -6.88 -6.38
N PHE A 282 -3.11 -6.77 -5.20
CA PHE A 282 -2.50 -6.39 -3.94
C PHE A 282 -2.72 -7.51 -2.92
N PRO A 283 -1.66 -8.17 -2.42
CA PRO A 283 -1.79 -8.96 -1.21
C PRO A 283 -2.23 -8.04 -0.06
N VAL A 284 -3.03 -8.59 0.83
CA VAL A 284 -3.45 -7.96 2.09
C VAL A 284 -3.17 -8.95 3.21
N GLY A 285 -2.50 -8.52 4.27
CA GLY A 285 -2.04 -9.36 5.38
C GLY A 285 -0.52 -9.38 5.48
N GLU A 286 0.03 -9.99 6.52
CA GLU A 286 1.48 -10.09 6.69
C GLU A 286 2.10 -10.89 5.55
N VAL A 287 3.06 -10.30 4.83
CA VAL A 287 3.83 -10.98 3.79
C VAL A 287 5.20 -11.36 4.33
N GLY A 288 5.62 -12.60 4.06
CA GLY A 288 6.92 -13.11 4.49
C GLY A 288 7.42 -14.26 3.64
N GLU A 289 8.69 -14.64 3.82
CA GLU A 289 9.31 -15.75 3.11
C GLU A 289 9.39 -16.99 4.01
N VAL A 290 8.78 -18.10 3.60
CA VAL A 290 8.79 -19.36 4.33
C VAL A 290 9.31 -20.46 3.41
N ASN A 291 10.46 -21.05 3.76
CA ASN A 291 11.14 -22.08 2.97
C ASN A 291 11.42 -21.66 1.49
N GLY A 292 11.82 -20.40 1.27
CA GLY A 292 12.10 -19.87 -0.07
C GLY A 292 10.85 -19.56 -0.90
N GLU A 293 9.65 -19.63 -0.30
CA GLU A 293 8.40 -19.25 -0.94
C GLU A 293 7.83 -18.01 -0.24
N ARG A 294 7.52 -16.97 -1.01
CA ARG A 294 6.85 -15.78 -0.50
C ARG A 294 5.38 -16.10 -0.23
N ARG A 295 4.89 -15.78 0.96
CA ARG A 295 3.55 -16.14 1.44
C ARG A 295 2.87 -15.00 2.15
N ILE A 296 1.55 -15.02 2.09
CA ILE A 296 0.71 -14.28 3.05
C ILE A 296 0.62 -15.17 4.30
N THR A 297 1.33 -14.78 5.37
CA THR A 297 1.57 -15.60 6.56
C THR A 297 0.55 -15.40 7.67
N GLY A 298 -0.11 -14.25 7.68
CA GLY A 298 -1.09 -13.91 8.71
C GLY A 298 -1.99 -12.75 8.29
N PRO A 299 -3.11 -12.54 8.99
CA PRO A 299 -3.99 -11.42 8.72
C PRO A 299 -3.43 -10.12 9.32
N ALA A 300 -3.83 -8.98 8.75
CA ALA A 300 -3.44 -7.65 9.23
C ALA A 300 -4.68 -6.82 9.64
N ASP A 301 -4.52 -6.02 10.70
CA ASP A 301 -5.56 -5.12 11.21
C ASP A 301 -5.70 -3.83 10.39
N GLY A 302 -6.90 -3.27 10.41
CA GLY A 302 -7.15 -1.90 9.99
C GLY A 302 -7.70 -1.72 8.58
N ALA A 303 -8.01 -2.79 7.84
CA ALA A 303 -8.76 -2.66 6.60
C ALA A 303 -10.20 -2.18 6.88
N PHE A 304 -10.64 -1.10 6.23
CA PHE A 304 -12.02 -0.61 6.34
C PHE A 304 -12.42 0.26 5.14
N ILE A 305 -13.72 0.31 4.87
CA ILE A 305 -14.35 1.27 3.97
C ILE A 305 -15.22 2.20 4.81
N SER A 306 -15.11 3.51 4.63
CA SER A 306 -15.88 4.49 5.38
C SER A 306 -16.50 5.58 4.52
N PHE A 307 -17.55 6.19 5.06
CA PHE A 307 -18.25 7.33 4.50
C PHE A 307 -18.43 8.36 5.61
N GLN A 308 -18.01 9.60 5.37
CA GLN A 308 -18.07 10.65 6.38
C GLN A 308 -18.36 12.02 5.77
N THR A 309 -19.13 12.84 6.50
CA THR A 309 -19.54 14.18 6.05
C THR A 309 -18.52 15.27 6.40
N LYS A 310 -17.58 14.95 7.28
CA LYS A 310 -16.42 15.77 7.67
C LYS A 310 -15.20 14.86 7.77
N ASP A 311 -14.01 15.43 7.85
CA ASP A 311 -12.82 14.65 8.17
C ASP A 311 -13.01 14.00 9.55
N LEU A 312 -12.68 12.72 9.66
CA LEU A 312 -12.83 11.93 10.89
C LEU A 312 -11.60 11.05 11.13
N ASP A 313 -11.32 10.82 12.40
CA ASP A 313 -10.24 9.94 12.83
C ASP A 313 -10.83 8.58 13.21
N TRP A 314 -10.36 7.50 12.57
CA TRP A 314 -10.84 6.14 12.82
C TRP A 314 -9.77 5.30 13.50
N LEU A 315 -10.08 4.68 14.64
CA LEU A 315 -9.13 3.81 15.34
C LEU A 315 -8.70 2.64 14.43
N LYS A 316 -7.38 2.48 14.21
CA LYS A 316 -6.82 1.44 13.34
C LYS A 316 -7.01 0.04 13.92
N ASP A 317 -6.45 -0.20 15.11
CA ASP A 317 -6.60 -1.46 15.84
C ASP A 317 -7.75 -1.33 16.84
N VAL A 318 -8.88 -1.89 16.43
CA VAL A 318 -10.13 -1.89 17.20
C VAL A 318 -10.09 -2.73 18.48
N LYS A 319 -9.09 -3.60 18.64
CA LYS A 319 -8.88 -4.42 19.85
C LYS A 319 -8.06 -3.68 20.89
N LYS A 320 -7.32 -2.64 20.49
CA LYS A 320 -6.53 -1.81 21.41
C LYS A 320 -7.46 -1.06 22.37
N THR A 321 -7.18 -1.14 23.67
CA THR A 321 -7.96 -0.46 24.72
C THR A 321 -7.30 0.82 25.22
N ASP A 322 -5.96 0.89 25.17
CA ASP A 322 -5.17 2.04 25.57
C ASP A 322 -4.63 2.76 24.32
N PHE A 323 -5.55 3.35 23.55
CA PHE A 323 -5.22 4.06 22.31
C PHE A 323 -4.86 5.53 22.56
N THR A 324 -3.97 6.05 21.75
CA THR A 324 -3.57 7.47 21.68
C THR A 324 -3.98 8.04 20.32
N PRO A 325 -3.95 9.37 20.12
CA PRO A 325 -4.28 9.97 18.82
C PRO A 325 -3.48 9.39 17.64
N GLU A 326 -2.26 8.91 17.87
CA GLU A 326 -1.40 8.31 16.85
C GLU A 326 -1.88 6.92 16.37
N ASP A 327 -2.82 6.29 17.09
CA ASP A 327 -3.43 5.01 16.69
C ASP A 327 -4.61 5.19 15.71
N PHE A 328 -4.99 6.44 15.43
CA PHE A 328 -6.10 6.76 14.54
C PHE A 328 -5.62 7.04 13.13
N ILE A 329 -6.45 6.64 12.17
CA ILE A 329 -6.28 6.94 10.76
C ILE A 329 -7.21 8.09 10.42
N LYS A 330 -6.63 9.20 9.96
CA LYS A 330 -7.41 10.33 9.47
C LYS A 330 -8.02 9.99 8.11
N ALA A 331 -9.34 10.03 8.04
CA ALA A 331 -10.12 9.81 6.83
C ALA A 331 -10.77 11.12 6.36
N THR A 332 -10.45 11.53 5.15
CA THR A 332 -11.00 12.73 4.51
C THR A 332 -12.50 12.61 4.29
N SER A 333 -13.25 13.72 4.41
CA SER A 333 -14.67 13.77 4.01
C SER A 333 -14.94 13.16 2.63
N GLY A 334 -16.03 12.40 2.52
CA GLY A 334 -16.37 11.60 1.33
C GLY A 334 -16.41 10.10 1.61
N ALA A 335 -16.20 9.30 0.57
CA ALA A 335 -15.88 7.88 0.71
C ALA A 335 -14.37 7.71 0.90
N PHE A 336 -13.96 6.76 1.74
CA PHE A 336 -12.56 6.50 2.04
C PHE A 336 -12.31 5.00 2.13
N PHE A 337 -11.21 4.53 1.56
CA PHE A 337 -10.83 3.13 1.63
C PHE A 337 -9.42 2.98 2.20
N ASN A 338 -9.33 2.34 3.37
CA ASN A 338 -8.05 2.06 4.01
C ASN A 338 -7.61 0.63 3.71
N ILE A 339 -6.47 0.49 3.02
CA ILE A 339 -5.77 -0.78 2.84
C ILE A 339 -4.55 -0.77 3.78
N PRO A 340 -4.46 -1.71 4.74
CA PRO A 340 -3.49 -1.61 5.83
C PRO A 340 -2.03 -1.72 5.37
N ASN A 341 -1.13 -1.15 6.19
CA ASN A 341 0.32 -1.08 5.92
C ASN A 341 0.99 -2.45 6.08
N GLY A 342 2.01 -2.73 5.26
CA GLY A 342 2.72 -4.02 5.27
C GLY A 342 1.90 -5.19 4.73
N ALA A 343 0.71 -4.86 4.20
CA ALA A 343 -0.21 -5.81 3.62
C ALA A 343 0.21 -6.16 2.18
N THR A 344 0.78 -5.18 1.49
CA THR A 344 1.30 -5.30 0.13
C THR A 344 2.80 -5.06 0.12
N GLU A 345 3.58 -6.11 -0.10
CA GLU A 345 5.00 -5.99 -0.40
C GLU A 345 5.16 -6.20 -1.91
N VAL A 346 5.93 -5.36 -2.61
CA VAL A 346 6.31 -5.57 -4.02
C VAL A 346 7.82 -5.53 -4.15
N ASN A 347 8.36 -6.27 -5.13
CA ASN A 347 9.76 -6.11 -5.49
C ASN A 347 9.94 -4.91 -6.45
N LEU A 348 11.17 -4.43 -6.66
CA LEU A 348 11.41 -3.27 -7.52
C LEU A 348 10.90 -3.44 -8.95
N ASN A 349 10.93 -4.65 -9.53
CA ASN A 349 10.37 -4.88 -10.86
C ASN A 349 8.83 -4.77 -10.87
N GLU A 350 8.16 -5.28 -9.83
CA GLU A 350 6.71 -5.09 -9.65
C GLU A 350 6.36 -3.62 -9.38
N ALA A 351 7.20 -2.88 -8.65
CA ALA A 351 7.03 -1.45 -8.45
C ALA A 351 7.12 -0.68 -9.78
N LEU A 352 8.11 -0.99 -10.62
CA LEU A 352 8.37 -0.28 -11.88
C LEU A 352 7.38 -0.63 -13.01
N TYR A 353 6.91 -1.89 -13.06
CA TYR A 353 6.11 -2.40 -14.18
C TYR A 353 4.70 -2.85 -13.81
N GLY A 354 4.30 -2.66 -12.55
CA GLY A 354 3.01 -3.08 -12.03
C GLY A 354 2.96 -4.55 -11.60
N THR A 355 1.81 -4.94 -11.05
CA THR A 355 1.52 -6.32 -10.67
C THR A 355 0.56 -6.96 -11.67
N GLN A 356 0.88 -8.19 -12.08
CA GLN A 356 -0.06 -8.99 -12.84
C GLN A 356 -1.25 -9.38 -11.98
N ARG A 357 -2.42 -9.49 -12.63
CA ARG A 357 -3.65 -9.88 -11.96
C ARG A 357 -3.61 -11.37 -11.60
N TYR A 358 -4.02 -11.71 -10.39
CA TYR A 358 -4.32 -13.09 -10.03
C TYR A 358 -5.60 -13.53 -10.75
N ARG A 359 -5.66 -14.78 -11.20
CA ARG A 359 -6.86 -15.34 -11.83
C ARG A 359 -8.05 -15.28 -10.86
N THR A 360 -9.15 -14.64 -11.24
CA THR A 360 -10.36 -14.55 -10.38
C THR A 360 -11.61 -15.20 -10.98
N GLU A 361 -11.54 -15.65 -12.24
CA GLU A 361 -12.63 -16.39 -12.90
C GLU A 361 -12.18 -17.77 -13.44
N TYR A 362 -13.12 -18.70 -13.59
CA TYR A 362 -12.84 -20.00 -14.20
C TYR A 362 -12.79 -19.96 -15.72
N ILE A 363 -13.57 -19.07 -16.34
CA ILE A 363 -13.75 -18.97 -17.79
C ILE A 363 -13.17 -17.66 -18.30
N ASP A 364 -12.26 -17.72 -19.27
CA ASP A 364 -11.72 -16.51 -19.90
C ASP A 364 -12.78 -15.85 -20.79
N ARG A 365 -13.19 -14.65 -20.38
CA ARG A 365 -14.15 -13.81 -21.09
C ARG A 365 -13.47 -12.74 -21.96
N GLY A 366 -12.14 -12.74 -22.04
CA GLY A 366 -11.36 -11.73 -22.76
C GLY A 366 -11.34 -10.36 -22.07
N LYS A 367 -11.55 -10.34 -20.74
CA LYS A 367 -11.57 -9.13 -19.91
C LYS A 367 -10.28 -8.89 -19.10
N GLY A 368 -9.24 -9.71 -19.26
CA GLY A 368 -8.01 -9.58 -18.47
C GLY A 368 -8.15 -10.05 -17.01
N LEU A 369 -9.06 -11.00 -16.74
CA LEU A 369 -9.32 -11.57 -15.41
C LEU A 369 -8.50 -12.86 -15.11
N PHE A 370 -7.44 -13.10 -15.89
CA PHE A 370 -6.70 -14.37 -15.97
C PHE A 370 -5.19 -14.21 -15.81
#